data_AF-A0A329ZWZ3-F1
#
_entry.id   AF-A0A329ZWZ3-F1
#
_cell.length_a   1.000
_cell.length_b   1.000
_cell.length_c   1.000
_cell.angle_alpha   90.00
_cell.angle_beta   90.00
_cell.angle_gamma   90.00
#
_symmetry.space_group_name_H-M   'P 1'
#
loop_
_entity.id
_entity.type
_entity.pdbx_description
1 polymer ?
#
loop_
_entity_poly.entity_id
_entity_poly.type
_entity_poly.pdbx_seq_one_letter_code
_entity_poly.pdbx_strand_id
1 'polypeptide(L)'
;MSNRIESYPNIERLRMILNEIAFHQIHQLWVDKKIPQYSLIILERWAEIYPNTIKALGMSELMTLALPQAEMELEILESKEAEQQRIQGITDMEILAEAQINLNHFIAVKPQIYSPLFQEMMNQDKKQTQEETINNQYWGLQQEMMDLKEEASNLKN
;
A
#
# COMPACT_ATOMS: atom_id res chain seq x y z
N MET A 1 24.14 -10.61 -2.92
CA MET A 1 23.49 -10.05 -1.72
C MET A 1 22.04 -9.82 -2.11
N SER A 2 21.12 -10.40 -1.36
CA SER A 2 19.71 -10.45 -1.72
C SER A 2 19.11 -9.06 -1.52
N ASN A 3 18.61 -8.42 -2.58
CA ASN A 3 17.76 -7.22 -2.49
C ASN A 3 16.38 -7.56 -1.90
N ARG A 4 16.33 -8.44 -0.88
CA ARG A 4 15.15 -8.54 -0.04
C ARG A 4 14.98 -7.16 0.59
N ILE A 5 13.73 -6.81 0.86
CA ILE A 5 13.32 -5.58 1.52
C ILE A 5 13.90 -5.55 2.95
N GLU A 6 15.21 -5.35 3.07
CA GLU A 6 16.00 -5.49 4.32
C GLU A 6 15.74 -4.30 5.27
N SER A 7 15.03 -3.27 4.83
CA SER A 7 14.70 -2.06 5.60
C SER A 7 13.26 -1.98 6.11
N TYR A 8 12.43 -3.00 5.89
CA TYR A 8 11.04 -3.05 6.39
C TYR A 8 10.86 -4.19 7.39
N PRO A 9 9.94 -4.09 8.36
CA PRO A 9 8.88 -3.08 8.48
C PRO A 9 9.36 -1.86 9.26
N ASN A 10 8.90 -0.68 8.85
CA ASN A 10 9.04 0.51 9.66
C ASN A 10 8.02 0.44 10.82
N ILE A 11 8.44 -0.20 11.91
CA ILE A 11 7.60 -0.42 13.10
C ILE A 11 7.03 0.89 13.66
N GLU A 12 7.80 1.97 13.59
CA GLU A 12 7.35 3.30 14.01
C GLU A 12 6.20 3.81 13.13
N ARG A 13 6.29 3.62 11.81
CA ARG A 13 5.20 3.92 10.88
C ARG A 13 3.96 3.07 11.19
N LEU A 14 4.13 1.77 11.39
CA LEU A 14 3.04 0.85 11.75
C LEU A 14 2.32 1.29 13.03
N ARG A 15 3.05 1.77 14.03
CA ARG A 15 2.48 2.32 15.26
C ARG A 15 1.62 3.57 15.02
N MET A 16 1.97 4.38 14.02
CA MET A 16 1.23 5.60 13.70
C MET A 16 -0.03 5.35 12.86
N ILE A 17 0.02 4.36 11.95
CA ILE A 17 -1.06 4.10 10.99
C ILE A 17 -2.14 3.15 11.54
N LEU A 18 -1.76 2.20 12.40
CA LEU A 18 -2.68 1.27 13.02
C LEU A 18 -3.32 1.89 14.27
N ASN A 19 -4.51 1.42 14.65
CA ASN A 19 -4.98 1.67 16.01
C ASN A 19 -4.10 0.95 17.04
N GLU A 20 -4.04 1.51 18.23
CA GLU A 20 -3.12 1.09 19.28
C GLU A 20 -3.25 -0.39 19.65
N ILE A 21 -4.47 -0.90 19.79
CA ILE A 21 -4.72 -2.30 20.16
C ILE A 21 -4.24 -3.24 19.05
N ALA A 22 -4.61 -2.96 17.80
CA ALA A 22 -4.19 -3.76 16.67
C ALA A 22 -2.66 -3.76 16.51
N PHE A 23 -2.01 -2.61 16.66
CA PHE A 23 -0.55 -2.51 16.63
C PHE A 23 0.12 -3.43 17.64
N HIS A 24 -0.25 -3.34 18.92
CA HIS A 24 0.37 -4.16 19.97
C HIS A 24 0.18 -5.65 19.71
N GLN A 25 -1.01 -6.07 19.28
CA GLN A 25 -1.31 -7.46 18.97
C GLN A 25 -0.50 -7.97 17.76
N ILE A 26 -0.49 -7.21 16.66
CA ILE A 26 0.24 -7.56 15.43
C ILE A 26 1.75 -7.59 15.69
N HIS A 27 2.27 -6.59 16.39
CA HIS A 27 3.68 -6.52 16.75
C HIS A 27 4.09 -7.73 17.61
N GLN A 28 3.27 -8.12 18.59
CA GLN A 28 3.54 -9.32 19.38
C GLN A 28 3.51 -10.60 18.52
N LEU A 29 2.54 -10.74 17.61
CA LEU A 29 2.49 -11.89 16.69
C LEU A 29 3.75 -11.98 15.82
N TRP A 30 4.27 -10.83 15.37
CA TRP A 30 5.49 -10.79 14.59
C TRP A 30 6.73 -11.13 15.42
N VAL A 31 6.87 -10.57 16.64
CA VAL A 31 7.96 -10.90 17.58
C VAL A 31 7.96 -12.40 17.93
N ASP A 32 6.77 -12.97 18.12
CA ASP A 32 6.55 -14.41 18.36
C ASP A 32 6.78 -15.27 17.10
N LYS A 33 7.08 -14.67 15.94
CA LYS A 33 7.23 -15.35 14.64
C LYS A 33 5.99 -16.12 14.18
N LYS A 34 4.80 -15.68 14.60
CA LYS A 34 3.51 -16.27 14.21
C LYS A 34 2.99 -15.75 12.88
N ILE A 35 3.49 -14.60 12.43
CA ILE A 35 3.17 -14.00 11.13
C ILE A 35 4.46 -13.62 10.40
N PRO A 36 4.50 -13.69 9.06
CA PRO A 36 5.66 -13.31 8.29
C PRO A 36 5.85 -11.79 8.31
N GLN A 37 7.10 -11.35 8.27
CA GLN A 37 7.48 -9.93 8.14
C GLN A 37 6.82 -9.26 6.94
N TYR A 38 6.62 -10.00 5.84
CA TYR A 38 6.02 -9.49 4.63
C TYR A 38 4.57 -9.02 4.84
N SER A 39 3.81 -9.63 5.74
CA SER A 39 2.46 -9.15 6.08
C SER A 39 2.46 -7.74 6.65
N LEU A 40 3.52 -7.33 7.35
CA LEU A 40 3.66 -5.96 7.85
C LEU A 40 3.93 -4.97 6.71
N ILE A 41 4.69 -5.40 5.69
CA ILE A 41 4.93 -4.62 4.45
C ILE A 41 3.61 -4.39 3.70
N ILE A 42 2.76 -5.43 3.62
CA ILE A 42 1.41 -5.31 3.03
C ILE A 42 0.60 -4.24 3.77
N LEU A 43 0.60 -4.27 5.11
CA LEU A 43 -0.14 -3.29 5.91
C LEU A 43 0.38 -1.86 5.72
N GLU A 44 1.69 -1.67 5.70
CA GLU A 44 2.28 -0.35 5.42
C GLU A 44 1.89 0.15 4.03
N ARG A 45 1.97 -0.69 3.01
CA ARG A 45 1.59 -0.33 1.64
C ARG A 45 0.10 0.00 1.54
N TRP A 46 -0.75 -0.78 2.18
CA TRP A 46 -2.19 -0.52 2.17
C TRP A 46 -2.57 0.73 2.95
N ALA A 47 -1.83 1.12 3.99
CA ALA A 47 -2.14 2.34 4.74
C ALA A 47 -1.97 3.62 3.91
N GLU A 48 -1.13 3.58 2.87
CA GLU A 48 -0.97 4.70 1.93
C GLU A 48 -2.19 4.87 1.01
N ILE A 49 -2.92 3.78 0.76
CA ILE A 49 -4.04 3.77 -0.20
C ILE A 49 -5.38 3.77 0.53
N TYR A 50 -5.45 3.13 1.69
CA TYR A 50 -6.65 2.90 2.49
C TYR A 50 -6.42 3.28 3.98
N PRO A 51 -5.99 4.53 4.27
CA PRO A 51 -5.60 4.93 5.62
C PRO A 51 -6.72 4.80 6.64
N ASN A 52 -7.97 5.12 6.29
CA ASN A 52 -9.10 5.04 7.21
C ASN A 52 -9.43 3.58 7.50
N THR A 53 -9.42 2.72 6.48
CA THR A 53 -9.66 1.29 6.61
C THR A 53 -8.60 0.63 7.49
N ILE A 54 -7.31 0.85 7.20
CA ILE A 54 -6.22 0.23 7.96
C ILE A 54 -6.23 0.67 9.43
N LYS A 55 -6.55 1.95 9.69
CA LYS A 55 -6.63 2.46 11.06
C LYS A 55 -7.81 1.90 11.84
N ALA A 56 -8.96 1.69 11.21
CA ALA A 56 -10.19 1.28 11.87
C ALA A 56 -10.27 -0.21 12.23
N LEU A 57 -9.62 -1.08 11.45
CA LEU A 57 -9.76 -2.52 11.60
C LEU A 57 -8.97 -3.09 12.80
N GLY A 58 -9.53 -4.13 13.41
CA GLY A 58 -8.82 -4.88 14.46
C GLY A 58 -7.77 -5.83 13.90
N MET A 59 -6.90 -6.36 14.77
CA MET A 59 -5.86 -7.33 14.37
C MET A 59 -6.43 -8.51 13.58
N SER A 60 -7.55 -9.11 14.02
CA SER A 60 -8.13 -10.27 13.35
C SER A 60 -8.53 -9.98 11.91
N GLU A 61 -9.15 -8.82 11.66
CA GLU A 61 -9.58 -8.42 10.31
C GLU A 61 -8.36 -8.11 9.44
N LEU A 62 -7.40 -7.34 9.96
CA LEU A 62 -6.16 -7.01 9.26
C LEU A 62 -5.38 -8.27 8.86
N MET A 63 -5.25 -9.26 9.74
CA MET A 63 -4.54 -10.51 9.44
C MET A 63 -5.33 -11.40 8.49
N THR A 64 -6.66 -11.41 8.57
CA THR A 64 -7.52 -12.13 7.61
C THR A 64 -7.31 -11.65 6.17
N LEU A 65 -6.95 -10.37 5.99
CA LEU A 65 -6.67 -9.80 4.67
C LEU A 65 -5.18 -9.88 4.29
N ALA A 66 -4.28 -9.50 5.20
CA ALA A 66 -2.86 -9.33 4.88
C ALA A 66 -2.08 -10.64 4.77
N LEU A 67 -2.46 -11.70 5.49
CA LEU A 67 -1.80 -13.00 5.41
C LEU A 67 -1.97 -13.65 4.02
N PRO A 68 -3.19 -13.84 3.49
CA PRO A 68 -3.34 -14.44 2.16
C PRO A 68 -2.76 -13.56 1.05
N GLN A 69 -2.72 -12.24 1.22
CA GLN A 69 -2.01 -11.36 0.29
C GLN A 69 -0.49 -11.60 0.33
N ALA A 70 0.09 -11.70 1.53
CA ALA A 70 1.51 -11.97 1.69
C ALA A 70 1.89 -13.34 1.13
N GLU A 71 1.09 -14.37 1.35
CA GLU A 71 1.31 -15.70 0.78
C GLU A 71 1.33 -15.67 -0.75
N MET A 72 0.34 -15.02 -1.36
CA MET A 72 0.25 -14.88 -2.83
C MET A 72 1.46 -14.12 -3.42
N GLU A 73 1.91 -13.04 -2.78
CA GLU A 73 3.06 -12.27 -3.26
C GLU A 73 4.39 -13.00 -3.03
N LEU A 74 4.55 -13.67 -1.89
CA LEU A 74 5.77 -14.43 -1.56
C LEU A 74 5.95 -15.63 -2.47
N GLU A 75 4.88 -16.31 -2.88
CA GLU A 75 4.96 -17.43 -3.84
C GLU A 75 5.69 -17.03 -5.13
N ILE A 76 5.47 -15.79 -5.60
CA ILE A 76 6.17 -15.23 -6.76
C ILE A 76 7.60 -14.81 -6.39
N LEU A 77 7.76 -14.06 -5.31
CA LEU A 77 9.04 -13.45 -4.93
C LEU A 77 10.10 -14.43 -4.40
N GLU A 78 9.69 -15.64 -4.01
CA GLU A 78 10.58 -16.72 -3.58
C GLU A 78 10.92 -17.72 -4.69
N SER A 79 10.44 -17.47 -5.92
CA SER A 79 10.80 -18.26 -7.10
C SER A 79 12.26 -18.08 -7.53
N LYS A 80 12.81 -19.06 -8.26
CA LYS A 80 14.17 -18.98 -8.83
C LYS A 80 14.25 -17.91 -9.91
N GLU A 81 13.15 -17.72 -10.63
CA GLU A 81 12.98 -16.69 -11.64
C GLU A 81 13.09 -15.30 -10.99
N ALA A 82 12.41 -15.06 -9.87
CA ALA A 82 12.54 -13.81 -9.11
C ALA A 82 13.95 -13.58 -8.55
N GLU A 83 14.66 -14.65 -8.16
CA GLU A 83 16.09 -14.56 -7.79
C GLU A 83 16.95 -14.09 -8.96
N GLN A 84 16.75 -14.65 -10.17
CA GLN A 84 17.49 -14.24 -11.37
C GLN A 84 17.17 -12.79 -11.78
N GLN A 85 15.90 -12.39 -11.71
CA GLN A 85 15.47 -11.02 -12.00
C GLN A 85 16.11 -10.02 -11.03
N ARG A 86 16.18 -10.35 -9.73
CA ARG A 86 16.89 -9.51 -8.74
C ARG A 86 18.39 -9.36 -9.04
N ILE A 87 19.05 -10.41 -9.52
CA ILE A 87 20.46 -10.34 -9.96
C ILE A 87 20.62 -9.36 -11.13
N GLN A 88 19.59 -9.21 -11.96
CA GLN A 88 19.55 -8.25 -13.08
C GLN A 88 19.15 -6.83 -12.65
N GLY A 89 18.88 -6.61 -11.36
CA GLY A 89 18.51 -5.30 -10.81
C GLY A 89 17.01 -5.01 -10.81
N ILE A 90 16.16 -5.97 -11.17
CA ILE A 90 14.70 -5.82 -11.10
C ILE A 90 14.24 -5.87 -9.63
N THR A 91 13.37 -4.95 -9.26
CA THR A 91 12.82 -4.82 -7.90
C THR A 91 11.65 -5.77 -7.66
N ASP A 92 11.41 -6.15 -6.40
CA ASP A 92 10.27 -7.02 -6.04
C ASP A 92 8.92 -6.48 -6.58
N MET A 93 8.72 -5.16 -6.61
CA MET A 93 7.49 -4.57 -7.16
C MET A 93 7.38 -4.71 -8.67
N GLU A 94 8.48 -4.58 -9.41
CA GLU A 94 8.49 -4.83 -10.85
C GLU A 94 8.23 -6.32 -11.15
N ILE A 95 8.80 -7.23 -10.36
CA ILE A 95 8.54 -8.67 -10.47
C ILE A 95 7.04 -8.97 -10.27
N LEU A 96 6.44 -8.42 -9.22
CA LEU A 96 5.01 -8.59 -8.95
C LEU A 96 4.13 -7.98 -10.06
N ALA A 97 4.56 -6.85 -10.64
CA ALA A 97 3.87 -6.23 -11.76
C ALA A 97 3.95 -7.08 -13.04
N GLU A 98 5.11 -7.66 -13.36
CA GLU A 98 5.29 -8.60 -14.47
C GLU A 98 4.43 -9.86 -14.30
N ALA A 99 4.32 -10.36 -13.07
CA ALA A 99 3.45 -11.47 -12.71
C ALA A 99 1.95 -11.10 -12.68
N GLN A 100 1.60 -9.84 -12.97
CA GLN A 100 0.23 -9.31 -12.97
C GLN A 100 -0.50 -9.52 -11.64
N ILE A 101 0.24 -9.51 -10.52
CA ILE A 101 -0.35 -9.64 -9.19
C ILE A 101 -1.06 -8.34 -8.83
N ASN A 102 -2.33 -8.46 -8.43
CA ASN A 102 -3.04 -7.33 -7.84
C ASN A 102 -2.63 -7.17 -6.37
N LEU A 103 -1.85 -6.13 -6.09
CA LEU A 103 -1.33 -5.79 -4.75
C LEU A 103 -2.42 -5.46 -3.71
N ASN A 104 -3.66 -5.26 -4.16
CA ASN A 104 -4.82 -4.93 -3.33
C ASN A 104 -5.91 -6.02 -3.43
N HIS A 105 -5.59 -7.22 -3.91
CA HIS A 105 -6.56 -8.28 -4.17
C HIS A 105 -7.43 -8.55 -2.94
N PHE A 106 -6.81 -8.82 -1.79
CA PHE A 106 -7.54 -9.22 -0.59
C PHE A 106 -8.14 -8.05 0.21
N ILE A 107 -7.80 -6.80 -0.08
CA ILE A 107 -8.47 -5.64 0.57
C ILE A 107 -9.56 -5.02 -0.31
N ALA A 108 -9.39 -5.01 -1.63
CA ALA A 108 -10.26 -4.25 -2.53
C ALA A 108 -11.04 -5.10 -3.54
N VAL A 109 -10.50 -6.24 -3.99
CA VAL A 109 -11.12 -7.05 -5.05
C VAL A 109 -11.97 -8.17 -4.47
N LYS A 110 -11.37 -8.95 -3.57
CA LYS A 110 -12.01 -10.11 -2.94
C LYS A 110 -11.72 -10.14 -1.43
N PRO A 111 -12.22 -9.14 -0.69
CA PRO A 111 -12.05 -9.14 0.76
C PRO A 111 -12.74 -10.36 1.38
N GLN A 112 -11.99 -11.05 2.24
CA GLN A 112 -12.49 -12.19 3.02
C GLN A 112 -13.18 -11.75 4.32
N ILE A 113 -13.38 -10.45 4.49
CA ILE A 113 -14.15 -9.87 5.58
C ILE A 113 -15.37 -9.13 5.04
N TYR A 114 -16.45 -9.17 5.81
CA TYR A 114 -17.66 -8.44 5.51
C TYR A 114 -18.23 -7.85 6.81
N SER A 115 -17.82 -6.62 7.12
CA SER A 115 -18.34 -5.85 8.26
C SER A 115 -18.85 -4.49 7.78
N PRO A 116 -19.93 -3.93 8.39
CA PRO A 116 -20.40 -2.59 8.05
C PRO A 116 -19.31 -1.53 8.21
N LEU A 117 -18.50 -1.65 9.26
CA LEU A 117 -17.36 -0.75 9.51
C LEU A 117 -16.35 -0.81 8.37
N PHE A 118 -15.94 -2.00 7.94
CA PHE A 118 -15.01 -2.17 6.82
C PHE A 118 -15.52 -1.48 5.55
N GLN A 119 -16.81 -1.66 5.22
CA GLN A 119 -17.41 -1.04 4.04
C GLN A 119 -17.47 0.47 4.14
N GLU A 120 -17.84 0.99 5.31
CA GLU A 120 -17.90 2.43 5.57
C GLU A 120 -16.52 3.06 5.37
N MET A 121 -15.49 2.50 6.00
CA MET A 121 -14.12 3.03 5.90
C MET A 121 -13.54 2.91 4.49
N MET A 122 -13.77 1.78 3.81
CA MET A 122 -13.34 1.62 2.40
C MET A 122 -14.02 2.63 1.48
N ASN A 123 -15.28 3.00 1.76
CA ASN A 123 -15.97 4.04 1.02
C ASN A 123 -15.42 5.43 1.34
N GLN A 124 -15.00 5.70 2.58
CA GLN A 124 -14.33 6.95 2.94
C GLN A 124 -12.98 7.08 2.24
N ASP A 125 -12.16 6.03 2.24
CA ASP A 125 -10.88 6.04 1.52
C ASP A 125 -11.07 6.30 0.02
N LYS A 126 -12.04 5.64 -0.63
CA LYS A 126 -12.36 5.88 -2.05
C LYS A 126 -12.77 7.32 -2.32
N LYS A 127 -13.59 7.92 -1.46
CA LYS A 127 -14.01 9.32 -1.59
C LYS A 127 -12.83 10.27 -1.43
N GLN A 128 -11.99 10.03 -0.42
CA GLN A 128 -10.81 10.84 -0.18
C GLN A 128 -9.85 10.80 -1.39
N THR A 129 -9.53 9.61 -1.91
CA THR A 129 -8.68 9.48 -3.11
C THR A 129 -9.28 10.20 -4.32
N GLN A 130 -10.61 10.14 -4.49
CA GLN A 130 -11.29 10.84 -5.57
C GLN A 130 -11.21 12.37 -5.41
N GLU A 131 -11.44 12.88 -4.20
CA GLU A 131 -11.33 14.31 -3.89
C GLU A 131 -9.89 14.83 -4.08
N GLU A 132 -8.89 14.10 -3.60
CA GLU A 132 -7.47 14.41 -3.81
C GLU A 132 -7.10 14.43 -5.30
N THR A 133 -7.61 13.46 -6.07
CA THR A 133 -7.39 13.41 -7.53
C THR A 133 -7.97 14.64 -8.22
N ILE A 134 -9.22 15.00 -7.89
CA ILE A 134 -9.90 16.17 -8.46
C ILE A 134 -9.14 17.46 -8.10
N ASN A 135 -8.73 17.60 -6.84
CA ASN A 135 -8.00 18.76 -6.37
C ASN A 135 -6.63 18.90 -7.06
N ASN A 136 -5.90 17.79 -7.21
CA ASN A 136 -4.60 17.79 -7.89
C ASN A 136 -4.74 18.17 -9.37
N GLN A 137 -5.77 17.66 -10.06
CA GLN A 137 -6.06 18.05 -11.44
C GLN A 137 -6.41 19.53 -11.56
N TYR A 138 -7.24 20.04 -10.64
CA TYR A 138 -7.62 21.45 -10.62
C TYR A 138 -6.40 22.36 -10.46
N TRP A 139 -5.53 22.10 -9.49
CA TRP A 139 -4.34 22.92 -9.25
C TRP A 139 -3.30 22.80 -10.37
N GLY A 140 -3.15 21.61 -10.96
CA GLY A 140 -2.31 21.42 -12.15
C GLY A 140 -2.73 22.33 -13.31
N LEU A 141 -4.03 22.35 -13.62
CA LEU A 141 -4.58 23.23 -14.66
C LEU A 141 -4.40 24.73 -14.34
N GLN A 142 -4.52 25.12 -13.07
CA GLN A 142 -4.27 26.51 -12.68
C GLN A 142 -2.81 26.91 -12.90
N GLN A 143 -1.87 26.01 -12.59
CA GLN A 143 -0.45 26.26 -12.81
C GLN A 143 -0.13 26.37 -14.31
N GLU A 144 -0.61 25.43 -15.12
CA GLU A 144 -0.43 25.46 -16.58
C GLU A 144 -0.98 26.75 -17.20
N MET A 145 -2.15 27.23 -16.74
CA MET A 145 -2.70 28.51 -17.21
C MET A 145 -1.87 29.72 -16.78
N MET A 146 -1.22 29.69 -15.62
CA MET A 146 -0.32 30.78 -15.20
C MET A 146 0.95 30.78 -16.05
N ASP A 147 1.56 29.61 -16.25
CA ASP A 147 2.77 29.46 -17.05
C ASP A 147 2.53 29.92 -18.49
N LEU A 148 1.42 29.51 -19.11
CA LEU A 148 1.03 29.98 -20.46
C LEU A 148 0.79 31.49 -20.55
N LYS A 149 0.24 32.11 -19.49
CA LYS A 149 0.06 33.58 -19.45
C LYS A 149 1.40 34.30 -19.35
N GLU A 150 2.32 33.77 -18.57
CA GLU A 150 3.67 34.33 -18.43
C GLU A 150 4.46 34.21 -19.74
N GLU A 151 4.43 33.04 -20.39
CA GLU A 151 5.02 32.84 -21.72
C GLU A 151 4.43 33.79 -22.77
N ALA A 152 3.10 33.92 -22.82
CA ALA A 152 2.43 34.83 -23.74
C ALA A 152 2.75 36.31 -23.47
N SER A 153 3.04 36.67 -22.21
CA SER A 153 3.48 38.03 -21.84
C SER A 153 4.93 38.28 -22.26
N ASN A 154 5.81 37.28 -22.08
CA ASN A 154 7.22 37.38 -22.45
C ASN A 154 7.45 37.43 -23.97
N LEU A 155 6.54 36.86 -24.76
CA LEU A 155 6.58 36.95 -26.23
C LEU A 155 6.13 38.31 -26.80
N LYS A 156 5.55 39.19 -25.98
CA LYS A 156 5.07 40.52 -26.38
C LYS A 156 6.04 41.66 -26.03
N ASN A 157 7.15 41.34 -25.38
CA ASN A 157 8.27 42.25 -25.08
C ASN A 157 9.48 41.92 -25.97
#